data_AF-A0A838G9P4-F1
#
_entry.id   AF-A0A838G9P4-F1
#
_cell.length_a   1.000
_cell.length_b   1.000
_cell.length_c   1.000
_cell.angle_alpha   90.00
_cell.angle_beta   90.00
_cell.angle_gamma   90.00
#
_symmetry.space_group_name_H-M   'P 1'
#
loop_
_entity.id
_entity.type
_entity.pdbx_description
1 polymer ?
#
loop_
_entity_poly.entity_id
_entity_poly.type
_entity_poly.pdbx_seq_one_letter_code
_entity_poly.pdbx_strand_id
1 'polypeptide(L)'
;MRQRFRTWWFDLQYTLWFVPSLMTLTAVVLAFVMLRLDREALAEEEIHRWWFFEAGAEGARGVLSTIAGTMITVATTAFSITIVALQLGSSQFSPRILRGFTRDRGNQLVLGIFIATFAYTVLVLRSIRSESADFEVFVPSASVSLAILLAFAAIGSLIYFFHHAARAIQASVV
;
A
#
# COMPACT_ATOMS: atom_id res chain seq x y z
N MET A 1 8.11 -35.60 3.43
CA MET A 1 8.59 -34.18 3.40
C MET A 1 7.72 -33.23 2.56
N ARG A 2 7.11 -33.66 1.43
CA ARG A 2 6.24 -32.79 0.60
C ARG A 2 4.91 -32.32 1.25
N GLN A 3 4.42 -33.00 2.29
CA GLN A 3 3.19 -32.58 2.98
C GLN A 3 3.38 -31.41 3.97
N ARG A 4 4.57 -31.26 4.58
CA ARG A 4 4.89 -30.16 5.50
C ARG A 4 4.96 -28.79 4.82
N PHE A 5 5.49 -28.75 3.59
CA PHE A 5 5.51 -27.53 2.78
C PHE A 5 4.10 -27.05 2.43
N ARG A 6 3.17 -27.98 2.21
CA ARG A 6 1.78 -27.66 1.89
C ARG A 6 1.05 -27.08 3.10
N THR A 7 1.22 -27.65 4.28
CA THR A 7 0.64 -27.11 5.53
C THR A 7 1.24 -25.75 5.90
N TRP A 8 2.55 -25.53 5.73
CA TRP A 8 3.16 -24.20 5.93
C TRP A 8 2.62 -23.14 4.96
N TRP A 9 2.42 -23.51 3.69
CA TRP A 9 1.82 -22.61 2.69
C TRP A 9 0.36 -22.27 3.02
N PHE A 10 -0.38 -23.26 3.53
CA PHE A 10 -1.74 -23.07 4.02
C PHE A 10 -1.75 -22.15 5.26
N ASP A 11 -0.87 -22.38 6.24
CA ASP A 11 -0.77 -21.57 7.46
C ASP A 11 -0.33 -20.12 7.17
N LEU A 12 0.59 -19.90 6.22
CA LEU A 12 0.94 -18.56 5.74
C LEU A 12 -0.26 -17.86 5.08
N GLN A 13 -1.01 -18.56 4.22
CA GLN A 13 -2.23 -18.01 3.59
C GLN A 13 -3.36 -17.76 4.60
N TYR A 14 -3.29 -18.33 5.80
CA TYR A 14 -4.22 -18.08 6.90
C TYR A 14 -3.82 -16.92 7.81
N THR A 15 -2.70 -16.25 7.51
CA THR A 15 -2.21 -15.13 8.31
C THR A 15 -2.60 -13.80 7.66
N LEU A 16 -3.06 -12.82 8.46
CA LEU A 16 -3.40 -11.45 8.02
C LEU A 16 -2.30 -10.75 7.20
N TRP A 17 -1.05 -11.23 7.30
CA TRP A 17 0.15 -10.57 6.79
C TRP A 17 0.61 -11.07 5.41
N PHE A 18 0.12 -12.23 4.94
CA PHE A 18 0.61 -12.80 3.69
C PHE A 18 0.24 -11.95 2.46
N VAL A 19 -1.04 -11.60 2.33
CA VAL A 19 -1.49 -10.74 1.22
C VAL A 19 -0.84 -9.34 1.30
N PRO A 20 -0.84 -8.64 2.45
CA PRO A 20 -0.13 -7.38 2.57
C PRO A 20 1.35 -7.46 2.20
N SER A 21 2.09 -8.46 2.72
CA SER A 21 3.52 -8.60 2.43
C SER A 21 3.79 -8.86 0.94
N LEU A 22 2.96 -9.68 0.28
CA LEU A 22 3.07 -9.91 -1.16
C LEU A 22 2.79 -8.63 -1.96
N MET A 23 1.78 -7.85 -1.57
CA MET A 23 1.45 -6.57 -2.20
C MET A 23 2.58 -5.55 -2.00
N THR A 24 3.16 -5.50 -0.80
CA THR A 24 4.33 -4.65 -0.52
C THR A 24 5.53 -5.07 -1.36
N LEU A 25 5.86 -6.37 -1.45
CA LEU A 25 6.91 -6.88 -2.33
C LEU A 25 6.68 -6.48 -3.79
N THR A 26 5.43 -6.61 -4.26
CA THR A 26 5.04 -6.22 -5.62
C THR A 26 5.24 -4.71 -5.83
N ALA A 27 4.86 -3.89 -4.86
CA ALA A 27 5.06 -2.44 -4.92
C ALA A 27 6.54 -2.04 -4.88
N VAL A 28 7.37 -2.76 -4.12
CA VAL A 28 8.83 -2.57 -4.12
C VAL A 28 9.41 -2.86 -5.51
N VAL A 29 9.03 -3.99 -6.11
CA VAL A 29 9.46 -4.34 -7.49
C VAL A 29 8.97 -3.29 -8.48
N LEU A 30 7.71 -2.87 -8.37
CA LEU A 30 7.10 -1.85 -9.23
C LEU A 30 7.83 -0.52 -9.13
N ALA A 31 8.26 -0.10 -7.93
CA ALA A 31 9.05 1.10 -7.74
C ALA A 31 10.39 1.01 -8.48
N PHE A 32 11.12 -0.12 -8.36
CA PHE A 32 12.38 -0.28 -9.10
C PHE A 32 12.19 -0.30 -10.61
N VAL A 33 11.11 -0.92 -11.11
CA VAL A 33 10.78 -0.92 -12.55
C VAL A 33 10.46 0.48 -13.03
N MET A 34 9.57 1.20 -12.36
CA MET A 34 9.20 2.57 -12.75
C MET A 34 10.40 3.52 -12.69
N LEU A 35 11.24 3.43 -11.65
CA LEU A 35 12.45 4.24 -11.56
C LEU A 35 13.49 3.94 -12.64
N ARG A 36 13.52 2.73 -13.19
CA ARG A 36 14.34 2.41 -14.37
C ARG A 36 13.75 3.03 -15.63
N LEU A 37 12.44 2.88 -15.82
CA LEU A 37 11.72 3.49 -16.94
C LEU A 37 11.87 5.02 -16.93
N ASP A 38 11.76 5.68 -15.78
CA ASP A 38 11.98 7.13 -15.65
C ASP A 38 13.40 7.54 -16.05
N ARG A 39 14.42 6.70 -15.80
CA ARG A 39 15.81 7.00 -16.20
C ARG A 39 16.04 6.81 -17.70
N GLU A 40 15.41 5.81 -18.30
CA GLU A 40 15.49 5.54 -19.73
C GLU A 40 14.67 6.56 -20.53
N ALA A 41 13.49 6.94 -20.05
CA ALA A 41 12.62 7.93 -20.67
C ALA A 41 13.20 9.35 -20.67
N LEU A 42 14.05 9.72 -19.70
CA LEU A 42 14.79 10.98 -19.74
C LEU A 42 15.78 11.08 -20.91
N ALA A 43 16.18 9.96 -21.52
CA ALA A 43 17.07 9.96 -22.68
C ALA A 43 16.33 10.23 -24.02
N GLU A 44 15.00 10.12 -24.04
CA GLU A 44 14.15 10.35 -25.20
C GLU A 44 13.24 11.55 -24.91
N GLU A 45 13.64 12.76 -25.32
CA GLU A 45 12.98 14.06 -25.04
C GLU A 45 11.49 14.19 -25.45
N GLU A 46 10.87 13.15 -26.01
CA GLU A 46 9.63 13.23 -26.80
C GLU A 46 8.39 12.51 -26.22
N ILE A 47 8.40 12.03 -24.98
CA ILE A 47 7.20 11.37 -24.43
C ILE A 47 6.22 12.42 -23.87
N HIS A 48 5.02 12.44 -24.46
CA HIS A 48 3.90 13.37 -24.25
C HIS A 48 3.63 13.75 -22.78
N ARG A 49 3.78 15.05 -22.49
CA ARG A 49 3.92 15.66 -21.16
C ARG A 49 2.62 15.76 -20.33
N TRP A 50 1.44 15.55 -20.91
CA TRP A 50 0.17 15.88 -20.23
C TRP A 50 -0.26 14.88 -19.13
N TRP A 51 0.17 13.61 -19.19
CA TRP A 51 -0.17 12.61 -18.16
C TRP A 51 0.84 12.57 -16.99
N PHE A 52 2.03 13.15 -17.20
CA PHE A 52 3.13 13.10 -16.25
C PHE A 52 3.06 14.27 -15.29
N PHE A 53 3.43 14.02 -14.03
CA PHE A 53 3.46 15.04 -13.00
C PHE A 53 4.46 16.14 -13.39
N GLU A 54 3.94 17.32 -13.73
CA GLU A 54 4.71 18.46 -14.21
C GLU A 54 4.98 19.45 -13.06
N ALA A 55 5.62 18.96 -12.00
CA ALA A 55 6.17 19.82 -10.95
C ALA A 55 7.62 19.46 -10.65
N GLY A 56 8.43 20.48 -10.32
CA GLY A 56 9.84 20.31 -10.00
C GLY A 56 10.09 19.39 -8.80
N ALA A 57 11.37 19.14 -8.50
CA ALA A 57 11.80 18.18 -7.47
C ALA A 57 11.12 18.40 -6.09
N GLU A 58 10.95 19.65 -5.68
CA GLU A 58 10.26 20.00 -4.43
C GLU A 58 8.77 19.63 -4.44
N GLY A 59 8.07 19.89 -5.55
CA GLY A 59 6.66 19.50 -5.69
C GLY A 59 6.49 17.98 -5.63
N ALA A 60 7.36 17.24 -6.32
CA ALA A 60 7.34 15.78 -6.29
C ALA A 60 7.63 15.23 -4.89
N ARG A 61 8.62 15.79 -4.17
CA ARG A 61 8.90 15.42 -2.78
C ARG A 61 7.74 15.73 -1.85
N GLY A 62 7.13 16.90 -1.99
CA GLY A 62 5.99 17.31 -1.18
C GLY A 62 4.81 16.35 -1.34
N VAL A 63 4.45 16.03 -2.57
CA VAL A 63 3.36 15.09 -2.87
C VAL A 63 3.68 13.68 -2.34
N LEU A 64 4.86 13.14 -2.64
CA LEU A 64 5.25 11.79 -2.19
C LEU A 64 5.32 11.71 -0.66
N SER A 65 5.86 12.72 0.02
CA SER A 65 5.94 12.78 1.48
C SER A 65 4.55 12.85 2.12
N THR A 66 3.65 13.64 1.52
CA THR A 66 2.25 13.72 1.95
C THR A 66 1.58 12.36 1.82
N ILE A 67 1.69 11.71 0.66
CA ILE A 67 1.10 10.37 0.44
C ILE A 67 1.70 9.36 1.44
N ALA A 68 3.02 9.32 1.60
CA ALA A 68 3.68 8.40 2.54
C ALA A 68 3.18 8.62 3.98
N GLY A 69 3.15 9.86 4.45
CA GLY A 69 2.68 10.22 5.79
C GLY A 69 1.20 9.86 6.01
N THR A 70 0.34 10.13 5.03
CA THR A 70 -1.07 9.74 5.11
C THR A 70 -1.24 8.22 5.12
N MET A 71 -0.55 7.48 4.26
CA MET A 71 -0.70 6.03 4.14
C MET A 71 -0.24 5.28 5.40
N ILE A 72 0.87 5.67 6.03
CA ILE A 72 1.30 5.02 7.28
C ILE A 72 0.33 5.31 8.43
N THR A 73 -0.23 6.52 8.48
CA THR A 73 -1.23 6.93 9.48
C THR A 73 -2.51 6.14 9.32
N VAL A 74 -3.02 6.03 8.09
CA VAL A 74 -4.24 5.27 7.77
C VAL A 74 -4.04 3.78 8.02
N ALA A 75 -2.89 3.20 7.62
CA ALA A 75 -2.56 1.79 7.89
C ALA A 75 -2.53 1.50 9.41
N THR A 76 -1.87 2.36 10.18
CA THR A 76 -1.79 2.21 11.65
C THR A 76 -3.17 2.31 12.29
N THR A 77 -3.99 3.26 11.83
CA THR A 77 -5.37 3.45 12.33
C THR A 77 -6.24 2.24 12.00
N ALA A 78 -6.21 1.75 10.76
CA ALA A 78 -6.97 0.57 10.33
C ALA A 78 -6.55 -0.68 11.11
N PHE A 79 -5.25 -0.84 11.37
CA PHE A 79 -4.72 -1.92 12.20
C PHE A 79 -5.21 -1.83 13.64
N SER A 80 -5.16 -0.64 14.24
CA SER A 80 -5.69 -0.38 15.59
C SER A 80 -7.18 -0.74 15.70
N ILE A 81 -8.01 -0.24 14.78
CA ILE A 81 -9.44 -0.55 14.73
C ILE A 81 -9.68 -2.06 14.57
N THR A 82 -8.89 -2.73 13.73
CA THR A 82 -8.97 -4.18 13.53
C THR A 82 -8.66 -4.95 14.82
N ILE A 83 -7.63 -4.54 15.57
CA ILE A 83 -7.29 -5.15 16.86
C ILE A 83 -8.41 -4.93 17.87
N VAL A 84 -8.93 -3.70 17.98
CA VAL A 84 -10.05 -3.39 18.89
C VAL A 84 -11.27 -4.23 18.55
N ALA A 85 -11.62 -4.34 17.27
CA ALA A 85 -12.72 -5.19 16.81
C ALA A 85 -12.49 -6.67 17.18
N LEU A 86 -11.27 -7.18 17.03
CA LEU A 86 -10.92 -8.55 17.42
C LEU A 86 -11.01 -8.75 18.95
N GLN A 87 -10.59 -7.77 19.74
CA GLN A 87 -10.67 -7.81 21.20
C GLN A 87 -12.13 -7.82 21.69
N LEU A 88 -12.97 -6.93 21.15
CA LEU A 88 -14.41 -6.89 21.45
C LEU A 88 -15.12 -8.16 20.98
N GLY A 89 -14.73 -8.69 19.82
CA GLY A 89 -15.24 -9.96 19.34
C GLY A 89 -14.82 -11.13 20.24
N SER A 90 -13.60 -11.11 20.79
CA SER A 90 -13.10 -12.16 21.68
C SER A 90 -13.74 -12.15 23.07
N SER A 91 -14.26 -11.01 23.53
CA SER A 91 -14.99 -10.94 24.79
C SER A 91 -16.46 -11.37 24.64
N GLN A 92 -17.04 -11.30 23.43
CA GLN A 92 -18.44 -11.63 23.17
C GLN A 92 -18.69 -12.91 22.35
N PHE A 93 -17.70 -13.43 21.61
CA PHE A 93 -17.86 -14.59 20.72
C PHE A 93 -16.88 -15.74 21.02
N SER A 94 -17.33 -16.98 20.78
CA SER A 94 -16.57 -18.22 21.01
C SER A 94 -15.32 -18.33 20.09
N PRO A 95 -14.23 -19.05 20.48
CA PRO A 95 -12.95 -19.13 19.75
C PRO A 95 -12.97 -19.57 18.27
N ARG A 96 -14.13 -20.03 17.76
CA ARG A 96 -14.34 -20.38 16.35
C ARG A 96 -14.62 -19.16 15.46
N ILE A 97 -15.25 -18.10 15.99
CA ILE A 97 -15.59 -16.88 15.22
C ILE A 97 -14.35 -16.00 15.02
N LEU A 98 -13.42 -15.95 15.99
CA LEU A 98 -12.13 -15.26 15.85
C LEU A 98 -11.34 -15.70 14.60
N ARG A 99 -11.35 -17.00 14.27
CA ARG A 99 -10.62 -17.53 13.10
C ARG A 99 -11.20 -17.09 11.77
N GLY A 100 -12.47 -16.67 11.74
CA GLY A 100 -13.13 -16.11 10.55
C GLY A 100 -12.70 -14.67 10.27
N PHE A 101 -12.54 -13.86 11.31
CA PHE A 101 -12.15 -12.45 11.21
C PHE A 101 -10.71 -12.26 10.74
N THR A 102 -9.78 -13.11 11.19
CA THR A 102 -8.39 -13.13 10.73
C THR A 102 -8.25 -13.52 9.24
N ARG A 103 -9.30 -14.11 8.67
CA ARG A 103 -9.38 -14.63 7.30
C ARG A 103 -10.08 -13.68 6.33
N ASP A 104 -10.47 -12.49 6.79
CA ASP A 104 -11.16 -11.53 5.95
C ASP A 104 -10.23 -10.95 4.88
N ARG A 105 -10.43 -11.42 3.64
CA ARG A 105 -9.65 -10.99 2.48
C ARG A 105 -9.86 -9.51 2.16
N GLY A 106 -11.00 -8.92 2.51
CA GLY A 106 -11.24 -7.49 2.34
C GLY A 106 -10.29 -6.67 3.21
N ASN A 107 -10.17 -7.05 4.48
CA ASN A 107 -9.27 -6.38 5.42
C ASN A 107 -7.79 -6.53 5.02
N GLN A 108 -7.40 -7.72 4.57
CA GLN A 108 -6.05 -8.00 4.08
C GLN A 108 -5.69 -7.19 2.83
N LEU A 109 -6.62 -7.06 1.88
CA LEU A 109 -6.43 -6.25 0.67
C LEU A 109 -6.28 -4.77 1.01
N VAL A 110 -7.17 -4.22 1.85
CA VAL A 110 -7.11 -2.82 2.26
C VAL A 110 -5.78 -2.50 2.94
N LEU A 111 -5.39 -3.31 3.92
CA LEU A 111 -4.12 -3.13 4.63
C LEU A 111 -2.93 -3.25 3.67
N GLY A 112 -2.99 -4.22 2.75
CA GLY A 112 -1.99 -4.41 1.72
C GLY A 112 -1.84 -3.20 0.81
N ILE A 113 -2.94 -2.58 0.37
CA ILE A 113 -2.92 -1.36 -0.46
C ILE A 113 -2.25 -0.21 0.29
N PHE A 114 -2.59 0.03 1.57
CA PHE A 114 -1.99 1.13 2.33
C PHE A 114 -0.48 0.95 2.52
N ILE A 115 -0.04 -0.24 2.94
CA ILE A 115 1.38 -0.51 3.20
C ILE A 115 2.17 -0.54 1.87
N ALA A 116 1.59 -1.12 0.81
CA ALA A 116 2.21 -1.15 -0.51
C ALA A 116 2.39 0.26 -1.09
N THR A 117 1.36 1.12 -1.03
CA THR A 117 1.45 2.50 -1.48
C THR A 117 2.49 3.27 -0.66
N PHE A 118 2.50 3.12 0.67
CA PHE A 118 3.54 3.70 1.52
C PHE A 118 4.95 3.30 1.08
N ALA A 119 5.21 2.00 0.94
CA ALA A 119 6.52 1.47 0.54
C ALA A 119 6.95 1.97 -0.84
N TYR A 120 6.03 1.96 -1.82
CA TYR A 120 6.26 2.53 -3.14
C TYR A 120 6.68 4.00 -3.05
N THR A 121 5.90 4.82 -2.33
CA THR A 121 6.18 6.26 -2.22
C THR A 121 7.51 6.57 -1.54
N VAL A 122 7.90 5.82 -0.50
CA VAL A 122 9.18 6.01 0.19
C VAL A 122 10.36 5.67 -0.73
N LEU A 123 10.24 4.60 -1.53
CA LEU A 123 11.28 4.21 -2.48
C LEU A 123 11.44 5.23 -3.62
N VAL A 124 10.32 5.73 -4.16
CA VAL A 124 10.36 6.79 -5.18
C VAL A 124 10.91 8.08 -4.59
N LEU A 125 10.49 8.46 -3.38
CA LEU A 125 10.97 9.67 -2.70
C LEU A 125 12.49 9.64 -2.51
N ARG A 126 13.04 8.49 -2.11
CA ARG A 126 14.49 8.28 -1.97
C ARG A 126 15.25 8.53 -3.28
N SER A 127 14.62 8.32 -4.42
CA SER A 127 15.28 8.46 -5.73
C SER A 127 15.43 9.91 -6.20
N ILE A 128 14.63 10.84 -5.65
CA ILE A 128 14.63 12.25 -6.06
C ILE A 128 15.92 12.92 -5.59
N ARG A 129 16.79 13.26 -6.54
CA ARG A 129 18.04 13.97 -6.28
C ARG A 129 17.85 15.47 -6.47
N SER A 130 18.31 16.25 -5.49
CA SER A 130 18.45 17.70 -5.64
C SER A 130 19.75 18.02 -6.35
N GLU A 131 19.78 19.16 -7.02
CA GLU A 131 21.00 19.76 -7.52
C GLU A 131 22.05 19.80 -6.40
N SER A 132 23.17 19.12 -6.65
CA SER A 132 24.36 19.08 -5.80
C SER A 132 25.55 19.25 -6.73
N ALA A 133 26.70 19.72 -6.24
CA ALA A 133 27.88 19.97 -7.08
C ALA A 133 28.32 18.77 -7.95
N ASP A 134 27.89 17.54 -7.61
CA ASP A 134 28.25 16.28 -8.28
C ASP A 134 27.09 15.59 -9.03
N PHE A 135 25.84 16.10 -9.00
CA PHE A 135 24.68 15.39 -9.58
C PHE A 135 23.66 16.30 -10.27
N GLU A 136 23.23 15.91 -11.47
CA GLU A 136 22.07 16.51 -12.16
C GLU A 136 20.76 16.24 -11.41
N VAL A 137 19.82 17.19 -11.54
CA VAL A 137 18.47 17.08 -10.98
C VAL A 137 17.74 15.92 -11.63
N PHE A 138 17.25 14.97 -10.83
CA PHE A 138 16.48 13.83 -11.30
C PHE A 138 15.11 13.79 -10.61
N VAL A 139 14.05 13.92 -11.40
CA VAL A 139 12.66 13.84 -10.96
C VAL A 139 11.93 12.75 -11.76
N PRO A 140 11.54 11.62 -11.14
CA PRO A 140 10.88 10.52 -11.82
C PRO A 140 9.38 10.79 -11.97
N SER A 141 9.01 11.57 -13.00
CA SER A 141 7.64 12.06 -13.20
C SER A 141 6.63 10.93 -13.41
N ALA A 142 7.00 9.83 -14.08
CA ALA A 142 6.14 8.66 -14.25
C ALA A 142 5.90 7.94 -12.92
N SER A 143 6.96 7.74 -12.15
CA SER A 143 6.85 7.14 -10.82
C SER A 143 5.95 7.96 -9.89
N VAL A 144 6.04 9.30 -9.94
CA VAL A 144 5.20 10.21 -9.15
C VAL A 144 3.73 10.15 -9.60
N SER A 145 3.45 10.15 -10.91
CA SER A 145 2.08 9.97 -11.41
C SER A 145 1.46 8.64 -10.96
N LEU A 146 2.23 7.56 -10.97
CA LEU A 146 1.76 6.27 -10.44
C LEU A 146 1.51 6.32 -8.92
N ALA A 147 2.34 7.04 -8.15
CA ALA A 147 2.10 7.22 -6.71
C ALA A 147 0.75 7.90 -6.45
N ILE A 148 0.41 8.92 -7.26
CA ILE A 148 -0.88 9.62 -7.18
C ILE A 148 -2.03 8.66 -7.48
N LEU A 149 -1.91 7.83 -8.53
CA LEU A 149 -2.92 6.82 -8.87
C LEU A 149 -3.11 5.80 -7.74
N LEU A 150 -2.01 5.32 -7.14
CA LEU A 150 -2.05 4.42 -5.99
C LEU A 150 -2.70 5.08 -4.77
N ALA A 151 -2.50 6.38 -4.57
CA ALA A 151 -3.18 7.14 -3.52
C ALA A 151 -4.69 7.21 -3.74
N PHE A 152 -5.16 7.41 -4.97
CA PHE A 152 -6.59 7.34 -5.29
C PHE A 152 -7.17 5.93 -5.06
N ALA A 153 -6.43 4.88 -5.46
CA ALA A 153 -6.82 3.50 -5.18
C ALA A 153 -6.90 3.22 -3.66
N ALA A 154 -5.99 3.79 -2.86
CA ALA A 154 -6.04 3.73 -1.41
C ALA A 154 -7.27 4.43 -0.84
N ILE A 155 -7.63 5.62 -1.34
CA ILE A 155 -8.86 6.32 -0.92
C ILE A 155 -10.10 5.45 -1.20
N GLY A 156 -10.21 4.86 -2.39
CA GLY A 156 -11.31 3.94 -2.71
C GLY A 156 -11.35 2.73 -1.77
N SER A 157 -10.19 2.20 -1.43
CA SER A 157 -10.05 1.07 -0.49
C SER A 157 -10.46 1.45 0.93
N LEU A 158 -10.21 2.69 1.36
CA LEU A 158 -10.64 3.21 2.65
C LEU A 158 -12.17 3.32 2.74
N ILE A 159 -12.82 3.80 1.67
CA ILE A 159 -14.29 3.85 1.60
C ILE A 159 -14.86 2.42 1.70
N TYR A 160 -14.28 1.48 0.96
CA TYR A 160 -14.64 0.07 1.04
C TYR A 160 -14.45 -0.50 2.45
N PHE A 161 -13.33 -0.20 3.11
CA PHE A 161 -13.03 -0.64 4.47
C PHE A 161 -14.11 -0.20 5.47
N PHE A 162 -14.50 1.06 5.44
CA PHE A 162 -15.56 1.57 6.32
C PHE A 162 -16.90 0.91 6.04
N HIS A 163 -17.29 0.78 4.76
CA HIS A 163 -18.53 0.11 4.40
C HIS A 163 -18.53 -1.35 4.85
N HIS A 164 -17.42 -2.05 4.66
CA HIS A 164 -17.25 -3.44 5.04
C HIS A 164 -17.30 -3.63 6.56
N ALA A 165 -16.59 -2.80 7.31
CA ALA A 165 -16.62 -2.79 8.77
C ALA A 165 -18.03 -2.52 9.32
N ALA A 166 -18.76 -1.56 8.75
CA ALA A 166 -20.12 -1.24 9.17
C ALA A 166 -21.10 -2.41 8.96
N ARG A 167 -21.02 -3.10 7.81
CA ARG A 167 -21.85 -4.29 7.55
C ARG A 167 -21.52 -5.46 8.47
N ALA A 168 -20.24 -5.67 8.76
CA ALA A 168 -19.80 -6.74 9.66
C ALA A 168 -20.40 -6.58 11.08
N ILE A 169 -20.55 -5.33 11.54
CA ILE A 169 -21.20 -5.03 12.82
C ILE A 169 -22.71 -5.26 12.73
N GLN A 170 -23.40 -4.76 11.70
CA GLN A 170 -24.85 -4.93 11.56
C GLN A 170 -25.29 -6.41 11.51
N ALA A 171 -24.53 -7.27 10.82
CA ALA A 171 -24.82 -8.70 10.73
C ALA A 171 -24.67 -9.45 12.08
N SER A 172 -24.06 -8.83 13.09
CA SER A 172 -23.94 -9.40 14.44
C SER A 172 -25.09 -9.02 15.38
N VAL A 173 -25.92 -8.05 14.98
CA VAL A 173 -27.05 -7.52 15.79
C VAL A 173 -28.40 -8.11 15.36
N VAL A 174 -28.47 -8.74 14.18
CA VAL A 174 -29.66 -9.43 13.64
C VAL A 174 -29.51 -10.93 13.81
#